data_AF-A0A392NTR2-F1
#
_entry.id   AF-A0A392NTR2-F1
#
_cell.length_a   1.000
_cell.length_b   1.000
_cell.length_c   1.000
_cell.angle_alpha   90.00
_cell.angle_beta   90.00
_cell.angle_gamma   90.00
#
_symmetry.space_group_name_H-M   'P 1'
#
loop_
_entity.id
_entity.type
_entity.pdbx_description
1 polymer ?
#
loop_
_entity_poly.entity_id
_entity_poly.type
_entity_poly.pdbx_seq_one_letter_code
_entity_poly.pdbx_strand_id
1 'polypeptide(L)'
;MVTSREGMDSTISYWKQRKRKILDGPTIYAWLFCVFGMTSLFCAAFLPDIGIVFLLRAISLFVFRSVWMTRLVFFLATAAHAIEAIYAWYLAKSVDPANARSWFWQTFVLGFFSLRFLLKRARK
;
A
#
# COMPACT_ATOMS: atom_id res chain seq x y z
N MET A 1 13.93 -41.12 14.33
CA MET A 1 14.20 -41.06 12.87
C MET A 1 12.98 -40.49 12.21
N VAL A 2 13.13 -39.44 11.40
CA VAL A 2 12.04 -38.91 10.57
C VAL A 2 11.89 -39.84 9.37
N THR A 3 10.68 -40.27 9.06
CA THR A 3 10.44 -41.11 7.88
C THR A 3 10.60 -40.29 6.60
N SER A 4 10.96 -40.92 5.48
CA SER A 4 11.08 -40.23 4.18
C SER A 4 9.79 -39.49 3.79
N ARG A 5 8.63 -39.99 4.22
CA ARG A 5 7.32 -39.37 3.98
C ARG A 5 7.13 -38.10 4.82
N GLU A 6 7.44 -38.14 6.12
CA GLU A 6 7.38 -36.96 6.99
C GLU A 6 8.36 -35.86 6.55
N GLY A 7 9.56 -36.22 6.09
CA GLY A 7 10.53 -35.26 5.55
C GLY A 7 10.05 -34.58 4.26
N MET A 8 9.37 -35.35 3.39
CA MET A 8 8.77 -34.81 2.17
C MET A 8 7.62 -33.84 2.50
N ASP A 9 6.73 -34.23 3.41
CA ASP A 9 5.57 -33.41 3.81
C ASP A 9 5.99 -32.12 4.51
N SER A 10 7.04 -32.16 5.35
CA SER A 10 7.59 -30.96 5.99
C SER A 10 8.21 -29.99 4.97
N THR A 11 8.90 -30.53 3.96
CA THR A 11 9.49 -29.72 2.88
C THR A 11 8.40 -29.08 2.01
N ILE A 12 7.39 -29.85 1.59
CA ILE A 12 6.27 -29.34 0.79
C ILE A 12 5.50 -28.26 1.55
N SER A 13 5.21 -28.49 2.83
CA SER A 13 4.48 -27.52 3.67
C SER A 13 5.27 -26.24 3.88
N TYR A 14 6.59 -26.32 4.11
CA TYR A 14 7.48 -25.16 4.18
C TYR A 14 7.45 -24.34 2.89
N TRP A 15 7.65 -24.97 1.73
CA TRP A 15 7.61 -24.27 0.44
C TRP A 15 6.24 -23.67 0.13
N LYS A 16 5.16 -24.37 0.46
CA LYS A 16 3.78 -23.87 0.31
C LYS A 16 3.52 -22.67 1.23
N GLN A 17 4.01 -22.68 2.46
CA GLN A 17 3.89 -21.54 3.37
C GLN A 17 4.73 -20.34 2.91
N ARG A 18 5.96 -20.57 2.44
CA ARG A 18 6.83 -19.54 1.88
C ARG A 18 6.21 -18.89 0.63
N LYS A 19 5.67 -19.70 -0.30
CA LYS A 19 5.00 -19.20 -1.51
C LYS A 19 3.74 -18.40 -1.18
N ARG A 20 2.96 -18.79 -0.16
CA ARG A 20 1.81 -18.02 0.33
C ARG A 20 2.22 -16.65 0.88
N LYS A 21 3.28 -16.57 1.69
CA LYS A 21 3.79 -15.29 2.20
C LYS A 21 4.21 -14.32 1.08
N ILE A 22 4.77 -14.84 -0.02
CA ILE A 22 5.18 -14.03 -1.18
C ILE A 22 3.96 -13.55 -1.99
N LEU A 23 2.94 -14.39 -2.15
CA LEU A 23 1.71 -14.05 -2.90
C LEU A 23 0.73 -13.16 -2.14
N ASP A 24 0.81 -13.10 -0.80
CA ASP A 24 -0.08 -12.31 0.05
C ASP A 24 0.41 -10.85 0.25
N GLY A 25 1.12 -10.28 -0.73
CA GLY A 25 1.63 -8.90 -0.72
C GLY A 25 1.10 -8.03 -1.88
N PRO A 26 1.10 -6.69 -1.74
CA PRO A 26 0.72 -5.78 -2.82
C PRO A 26 1.61 -5.93 -4.05
N THR A 27 0.99 -5.86 -5.23
CA THR A 27 1.69 -6.01 -6.51
C THR A 27 2.57 -4.80 -6.81
N ILE A 28 3.58 -4.96 -7.66
CA ILE A 28 4.44 -3.85 -8.10
C ILE A 28 3.62 -2.72 -8.75
N TYR A 29 2.54 -3.05 -9.45
CA TYR A 29 1.65 -2.06 -10.04
C TYR A 29 0.95 -1.19 -8.99
N ALA A 30 0.56 -1.76 -7.84
CA ALA A 30 -0.02 -0.96 -6.75
C ALA A 30 1.01 0.02 -6.17
N TRP A 31 2.26 -0.42 -6.03
CA TRP A 31 3.36 0.45 -5.63
C TRP A 31 3.57 1.61 -6.59
N LEU A 32 3.73 1.32 -7.88
CA LEU A 32 3.94 2.35 -8.90
C LEU A 32 2.76 3.32 -8.94
N PHE A 33 1.53 2.82 -8.94
CA PHE A 33 0.33 3.64 -8.97
C PHE A 33 0.22 4.58 -7.77
N CYS A 34 0.36 4.07 -6.53
CA CYS A 34 0.25 4.88 -5.33
C CYS A 34 1.40 5.88 -5.19
N VAL A 35 2.64 5.44 -5.38
CA VAL A 35 3.82 6.30 -5.20
C VAL A 35 3.83 7.41 -6.26
N PHE A 36 3.66 7.07 -7.54
CA PHE A 36 3.62 8.09 -8.59
C PHE A 36 2.37 8.94 -8.48
N GLY A 37 1.20 8.37 -8.23
CA GLY A 37 -0.05 9.12 -8.09
C GLY A 37 0.02 10.17 -6.99
N MET A 38 0.44 9.78 -5.78
CA MET A 38 0.55 10.70 -4.65
C MET A 38 1.66 11.75 -4.85
N THR A 39 2.80 11.35 -5.41
CA THR A 39 3.90 12.29 -5.72
C THR A 39 3.48 13.29 -6.79
N SER A 40 2.83 12.83 -7.86
CA SER A 40 2.32 13.70 -8.92
C SER A 40 1.26 14.69 -8.41
N LEU A 41 0.33 14.24 -7.57
CA LEU A 41 -0.65 15.10 -6.89
C LEU A 41 0.04 16.17 -6.03
N PHE A 42 1.03 15.77 -5.23
CA PHE A 42 1.81 16.72 -4.42
C PHE A 42 2.52 17.76 -5.28
N CYS A 43 3.23 17.34 -6.32
CA CYS A 43 3.93 18.23 -7.25
C CYS A 43 2.97 19.22 -7.90
N ALA A 44 1.86 18.73 -8.46
CA ALA A 44 0.84 19.55 -9.11
C ALA A 44 0.14 20.54 -8.14
N ALA A 45 0.03 20.18 -6.86
CA ALA A 45 -0.65 21.00 -5.86
C ALA A 45 0.23 22.12 -5.27
N PHE A 46 1.53 21.84 -5.04
CA PHE A 46 2.38 22.69 -4.19
C PHE A 46 3.66 23.22 -4.84
N LEU A 47 4.20 22.57 -5.88
CA LEU A 47 5.47 22.99 -6.48
C LEU A 47 5.26 24.06 -7.57
N PRO A 48 6.27 24.94 -7.82
CA PRO A 48 6.19 25.92 -8.89
C PRO A 48 6.07 25.25 -10.27
N ASP A 49 5.46 25.97 -11.21
CA ASP A 49 5.06 25.44 -12.51
C ASP A 49 6.23 25.42 -13.52
N ILE A 50 7.21 24.53 -13.28
CA ILE A 50 8.47 24.47 -14.05
C ILE A 50 8.79 23.02 -14.45
N GLY A 51 9.23 22.83 -15.69
CA GLY A 51 9.66 21.53 -16.21
C GLY A 51 8.53 20.49 -16.21
N ILE A 52 8.78 19.29 -15.70
CA ILE A 52 7.77 18.21 -15.67
C ILE A 52 6.53 18.57 -14.82
N VAL A 53 6.67 19.48 -13.85
CA VAL A 53 5.56 19.92 -12.99
C VAL A 53 4.47 20.61 -13.80
N PHE A 54 4.82 21.31 -14.89
CA PHE A 54 3.86 21.91 -15.81
C PHE A 54 2.90 20.88 -16.40
N LEU A 55 3.42 19.75 -16.89
CA LEU A 55 2.59 18.70 -17.43
C LEU A 55 1.68 18.08 -16.35
N LEU A 56 2.23 17.80 -15.16
CA LEU A 56 1.48 17.25 -14.04
C LEU A 56 0.36 18.20 -13.57
N ARG A 57 0.65 19.50 -13.50
CA ARG A 57 -0.31 20.53 -13.14
C ARG A 57 -1.38 20.67 -14.22
N ALA A 58 -1.02 20.68 -15.50
CA ALA A 58 -1.98 20.74 -16.60
C ALA A 58 -2.96 19.56 -16.59
N ILE A 59 -2.46 18.32 -16.41
CA ILE A 59 -3.31 17.11 -16.29
C ILE A 59 -4.22 17.23 -15.06
N SER A 60 -3.66 17.64 -13.92
CA SER A 60 -4.44 17.80 -12.68
C SER A 60 -5.52 18.88 -12.82
N LEU A 61 -5.25 19.98 -13.51
CA LEU A 61 -6.22 21.04 -13.77
C LEU A 61 -7.27 20.63 -14.79
N PHE A 62 -6.91 19.82 -15.79
CA PHE A 62 -7.88 19.24 -16.72
C PHE A 62 -8.93 18.40 -15.98
N VAL A 63 -8.50 17.60 -15.00
CA VAL A 63 -9.38 16.73 -14.21
C VAL A 63 -10.09 17.50 -13.09
N PHE A 64 -9.36 18.20 -12.22
CA PHE A 64 -9.87 18.83 -11.00
C PHE A 64 -10.31 20.29 -11.15
N ARG A 65 -10.10 20.89 -12.34
CA ARG A 65 -10.51 22.24 -12.74
C ARG A 65 -9.87 23.41 -11.99
N SER A 66 -9.24 23.21 -10.84
CA SER A 66 -8.53 24.27 -10.10
C SER A 66 -7.41 23.71 -9.22
N VAL A 67 -6.40 24.54 -8.94
CA VAL A 67 -5.29 24.20 -8.04
C VAL A 67 -5.81 23.98 -6.61
N TRP A 68 -6.81 24.74 -6.19
CA TRP A 68 -7.44 24.58 -4.89
C TRP A 68 -8.07 23.18 -4.75
N MET A 69 -8.81 22.73 -5.77
CA MET A 69 -9.39 21.38 -5.78
C MET A 69 -8.30 20.30 -5.80
N THR A 70 -7.21 20.49 -6.55
CA THR A 70 -6.07 19.55 -6.52
C THR A 70 -5.46 19.43 -5.12
N ARG A 71 -5.30 20.55 -4.39
CA ARG A 71 -4.83 20.55 -3.00
C ARG A 71 -5.81 19.84 -2.07
N LEU A 72 -7.11 20.11 -2.21
CA LEU A 72 -8.14 19.45 -1.42
C LEU A 72 -8.10 17.93 -1.63
N VAL A 73 -8.04 17.47 -2.88
CA VAL A 73 -7.93 16.05 -3.23
C VAL A 73 -6.67 15.43 -2.62
N PHE A 74 -5.52 16.12 -2.69
CA PHE A 74 -4.30 15.64 -2.05
C PHE A 74 -4.49 15.46 -0.53
N PHE A 75 -5.04 16.46 0.17
CA PHE A 75 -5.27 16.36 1.61
C PHE A 75 -6.23 15.24 1.97
N LEU A 76 -7.33 15.08 1.22
CA LEU A 76 -8.29 14.00 1.42
C LEU A 76 -7.66 12.62 1.18
N ALA A 77 -6.85 12.48 0.12
CA ALA A 77 -6.14 11.25 -0.19
C ALA A 77 -5.12 10.89 0.91
N THR A 78 -4.31 11.85 1.35
CA THR A 78 -3.36 11.65 2.47
C THR A 78 -4.09 11.29 3.76
N ALA A 79 -5.21 11.95 4.06
CA ALA A 79 -6.02 11.61 5.23
C ALA A 79 -6.58 10.19 5.16
N ALA A 80 -7.08 9.76 3.99
CA ALA A 80 -7.52 8.38 3.78
C ALA A 80 -6.40 7.37 4.02
N HIS A 81 -5.22 7.59 3.42
CA HIS A 81 -4.03 6.74 3.65
C HIS A 81 -3.63 6.69 5.13
N ALA A 82 -3.69 7.82 5.86
CA ALA A 82 -3.39 7.86 7.28
C ALA A 82 -4.40 7.06 8.12
N ILE A 83 -5.70 7.23 7.86
CA ILE A 83 -6.76 6.49 8.55
C ILE A 83 -6.62 4.98 8.30
N GLU A 84 -6.38 4.59 7.05
CA GLU A 84 -6.15 3.19 6.69
C GLU A 84 -4.90 2.61 7.36
N ALA A 85 -3.81 3.39 7.44
CA ALA A 85 -2.59 2.97 8.12
C ALA A 85 -2.80 2.77 9.63
N ILE A 86 -3.49 3.70 10.29
CA ILE A 86 -3.84 3.59 11.71
C ILE A 86 -4.71 2.34 11.93
N TYR A 87 -5.74 2.13 11.10
CA TYR A 87 -6.57 0.94 11.16
C TYR A 87 -5.75 -0.34 10.96
N ALA A 88 -4.85 -0.36 9.97
CA ALA A 88 -3.95 -1.48 9.72
C ALA A 88 -3.02 -1.76 10.91
N TRP A 89 -2.53 -0.73 11.60
CA TRP A 89 -1.71 -0.92 12.79
C TRP A 89 -2.52 -1.61 13.89
N TYR A 90 -3.71 -1.09 14.23
CA TYR A 90 -4.55 -1.72 15.26
C TYR A 90 -4.92 -3.16 14.91
N LEU A 91 -5.29 -3.43 13.66
CA LEU A 91 -5.60 -4.77 13.19
C LEU A 91 -4.36 -5.69 13.19
N ALA A 92 -3.19 -5.17 12.83
CA ALA A 92 -1.97 -5.96 12.83
C ALA A 92 -1.51 -6.33 14.24
N LYS A 93 -1.81 -5.53 15.28
CA LYS A 93 -1.50 -5.92 16.67
C LYS A 93 -2.19 -7.22 17.09
N SER A 94 -3.37 -7.53 16.54
CA SER A 94 -4.06 -8.81 16.85
C SER A 94 -3.68 -9.94 15.90
N VAL A 95 -3.45 -9.65 14.62
CA VAL A 95 -3.28 -10.68 13.57
C VAL A 95 -1.81 -10.97 13.21
N ASP A 96 -0.93 -9.98 13.34
CA ASP A 96 0.50 -10.08 13.00
C ASP A 96 1.34 -9.08 13.84
N PRO A 97 1.39 -9.23 15.18
CA PRO A 97 1.98 -8.24 16.07
C PRO A 97 3.47 -7.99 15.79
N ALA A 98 4.20 -9.02 15.36
CA ALA A 98 5.61 -8.93 15.02
C ALA A 98 5.90 -7.94 13.87
N ASN A 99 4.93 -7.72 12.97
CA ASN A 99 5.09 -6.85 11.80
C ASN A 99 4.16 -5.62 11.82
N ALA A 100 3.54 -5.30 12.96
CA ALA A 100 2.52 -4.24 13.03
C ALA A 100 3.00 -2.87 12.52
N ARG A 101 4.27 -2.51 12.78
CA ARG A 101 4.88 -1.28 12.25
C ARG A 101 5.07 -1.31 10.73
N SER A 102 5.46 -2.47 10.19
CA SER A 102 5.62 -2.64 8.74
C SER A 102 4.26 -2.53 8.04
N TRP A 103 3.21 -3.12 8.62
CA TRP A 103 1.85 -2.98 8.11
C TRP A 103 1.35 -1.54 8.13
N PHE A 104 1.67 -0.77 9.17
CA PHE A 104 1.38 0.66 9.22
C PHE A 104 2.02 1.40 8.04
N TRP A 105 3.36 1.33 7.90
CA TRP A 105 4.07 2.08 6.87
C TRP A 105 3.72 1.63 5.45
N GLN A 106 3.58 0.33 5.22
CA GLN A 106 3.15 -0.19 3.93
C GLN A 106 1.75 0.29 3.57
N THR A 107 0.82 0.33 4.53
CA THR A 107 -0.54 0.81 4.30
C THR A 107 -0.61 2.32 4.19
N PHE A 108 0.25 3.06 4.89
CA PHE A 108 0.35 4.51 4.70
C PHE A 108 0.77 4.86 3.26
N VAL A 109 1.67 4.09 2.67
CA VAL A 109 2.12 4.32 1.28
C VAL A 109 1.11 3.81 0.26
N LEU A 110 0.52 2.63 0.49
CA LEU A 110 -0.28 1.91 -0.53
C LEU A 110 -1.79 1.97 -0.31
N GLY A 111 -2.22 2.54 0.81
CA GLY A 111 -3.61 2.59 1.23
C GLY A 111 -4.29 1.22 1.23
N PHE A 112 -5.53 1.20 0.75
CA PHE A 112 -6.38 0.02 0.64
C PHE A 112 -5.70 -1.19 -0.05
N PHE A 113 -4.80 -0.96 -1.02
CA PHE A 113 -4.12 -2.05 -1.73
C PHE A 113 -3.26 -2.91 -0.80
N SER A 114 -2.71 -2.33 0.27
CA SER A 114 -2.04 -3.06 1.34
C SER A 114 -3.05 -3.62 2.34
N LEU A 115 -3.99 -2.79 2.79
CA LEU A 115 -4.94 -3.14 3.84
C LEU A 115 -5.75 -4.40 3.51
N ARG A 116 -6.13 -4.60 2.24
CA ARG A 116 -6.88 -5.79 1.79
C ARG A 116 -6.20 -7.12 2.14
N PHE A 117 -4.86 -7.16 2.15
CA PHE A 117 -4.10 -8.37 2.48
C PHE A 117 -4.14 -8.65 3.97
N LEU A 118 -4.06 -7.60 4.79
CA LEU A 118 -4.19 -7.72 6.24
C LEU A 118 -5.62 -8.15 6.62
N LEU A 119 -6.65 -7.57 6.00
CA LEU A 119 -8.04 -8.00 6.16
C LEU A 119 -8.25 -9.46 5.75
N LYS A 120 -7.63 -9.90 4.66
CA LYS A 120 -7.66 -11.32 4.24
C LYS A 120 -7.00 -12.23 5.28
N ARG A 121 -5.96 -11.77 5.98
CA ARG A 121 -5.32 -12.51 7.06
C ARG A 121 -6.19 -12.56 8.32
N ALA A 122 -6.88 -11.48 8.65
CA ALA A 122 -7.78 -11.39 9.81
C ALA A 122 -9.01 -12.31 9.71
N ARG A 123 -9.38 -12.73 8.49
CA ARG A 123 -10.51 -13.65 8.24
C ARG A 123 -10.14 -15.14 8.38
N LYS A 124 -8.87 -15.45 8.62
CA LYS A 124 -8.39 -16.82 8.85
C LYS A 124 -8.21 -17.05 10.34
#